data_AF-A0A551YSD0-F1
#
_entry.id   AF-A0A551YSD0-F1
#
_cell.length_a   1.000
_cell.length_b   1.000
_cell.length_c   1.000
_cell.angle_alpha   90.00
_cell.angle_beta   90.00
_cell.angle_gamma   90.00
#
_symmetry.space_group_name_H-M   'P 1'
#
loop_
_entity.id
_entity.type
_entity.pdbx_description
1 polymer ?
#
loop_
_entity_poly.entity_id
_entity_poly.type
_entity_poly.pdbx_seq_one_letter_code
_entity_poly.pdbx_strand_id
1 'polypeptide(L)'
;MNILMISSTFPYPPSKGGTQGRTFNLLKYLSKNHDITLIVQRTADVSDEEVEKLGNFVSELVVFPRPQDAKTGIIAKLQRLAQFLKTGTPPNVLFGYSQEMQNWIDRAVKSQKFSVITSEHSVNEIYIRPQWQQQIRTVIDVHSSLYQTCKSQLEIGVSSQELRDRLYLPLLRRYEQKTVQKFSKIVVTTDDDQKQMREFAPKKEIYLIPNAVDLDLFPYRPEEPAGHNLVFIGGLDYWVNIDAACFLAREILPRLQITYPDTTLTLVGANPSLEVQELTKLKGVIVTGRVPSMTTYLHQATVAVIPLRTGFGMKFKTLESMAAGVPVVASDRGLEGLTVEGNNVPLAALRANSIEEYCTAISSLFESAELREQLSRNARKLIEDNYTWQQASTKYEQVLTADIC
;
A
#
# COMPACT_ATOMS: atom_id res chain seq x y z
N MET A 1 0.31 3.45 -26.93
CA MET A 1 -0.84 2.54 -27.09
C MET A 1 -2.04 3.11 -26.35
N ASN A 2 -3.25 2.60 -26.62
CA ASN A 2 -4.46 3.02 -25.92
C ASN A 2 -4.75 2.06 -24.76
N ILE A 3 -4.61 2.53 -23.52
CA ILE A 3 -4.79 1.76 -22.29
C ILE A 3 -6.11 2.17 -21.64
N LEU A 4 -6.95 1.18 -21.32
CA LEU A 4 -8.09 1.39 -20.43
C LEU A 4 -7.71 1.02 -19.00
N MET A 5 -7.57 2.01 -18.13
CA MET A 5 -7.25 1.81 -16.71
C MET A 5 -8.51 1.95 -15.86
N ILE A 6 -8.82 0.95 -15.04
CA ILE A 6 -10.03 0.92 -14.20
C ILE A 6 -9.63 1.00 -12.73
N SER A 7 -10.06 2.06 -12.05
CA SER A 7 -9.87 2.22 -10.61
C SER A 7 -11.09 2.85 -9.92
N SER A 8 -11.94 2.04 -9.30
CA SER A 8 -13.04 2.50 -8.42
C SER A 8 -12.57 3.30 -7.19
N THR A 9 -11.26 3.35 -6.93
CA THR A 9 -10.68 4.23 -5.92
C THR A 9 -10.08 5.44 -6.63
N PHE A 10 -10.55 6.64 -6.29
CA PHE A 10 -9.98 7.87 -6.84
C PHE A 10 -8.49 8.00 -6.43
N PRO A 11 -7.53 7.96 -7.38
CA PRO A 11 -6.12 7.74 -7.05
C PRO A 11 -5.36 9.01 -6.65
N TYR A 12 -6.01 10.19 -6.67
CA TYR A 12 -5.37 11.47 -6.40
C TYR A 12 -5.97 12.20 -5.18
N PRO A 13 -5.17 12.89 -4.37
CA PRO A 13 -3.70 12.87 -4.35
C PRO A 13 -3.17 11.51 -3.90
N PRO A 14 -1.96 11.11 -4.35
CA PRO A 14 -1.36 9.82 -4.04
C PRO A 14 -1.06 9.61 -2.54
N SER A 15 -1.20 10.65 -1.72
CA SER A 15 -0.94 10.62 -0.28
C SER A 15 -2.09 10.05 0.57
N LYS A 16 -3.25 9.72 -0.02
CA LYS A 16 -4.44 9.25 0.73
C LYS A 16 -4.38 7.76 1.13
N GLY A 17 -3.49 6.97 0.53
CA GLY A 17 -3.34 5.55 0.87
C GLY A 17 -2.48 4.79 -0.14
N GLY A 18 -2.12 3.54 0.20
CA GLY A 18 -1.23 2.73 -0.63
C GLY A 18 -1.79 2.39 -2.01
N THR A 19 -3.11 2.18 -2.13
CA THR A 19 -3.77 1.93 -3.42
C THR A 19 -3.74 3.19 -4.30
N GLN A 20 -4.07 4.36 -3.74
CA GLN A 20 -3.97 5.64 -4.45
C GLN A 20 -2.54 5.92 -4.89
N GLY A 21 -1.58 5.74 -3.98
CA GLY A 21 -0.16 5.97 -4.23
C GLY A 21 0.37 5.12 -5.37
N ARG A 22 0.08 3.81 -5.39
CA ARG A 22 0.53 2.93 -6.46
C ARG A 22 -0.12 3.24 -7.80
N THR A 23 -1.45 3.28 -7.85
CA THR A 23 -2.18 3.53 -9.10
C THR A 23 -1.80 4.85 -9.73
N PHE A 24 -1.74 5.93 -8.94
CA PHE A 24 -1.37 7.24 -9.47
C PHE A 24 0.06 7.28 -10.00
N ASN A 25 1.02 6.68 -9.28
CA ASN A 25 2.40 6.75 -9.74
C ASN A 25 2.65 5.87 -10.97
N LEU A 26 2.08 4.66 -11.06
CA LEU A 26 2.15 3.87 -12.29
C LEU A 26 1.49 4.62 -13.47
N LEU A 27 0.32 5.20 -13.25
CA LEU A 27 -0.39 6.04 -14.23
C LEU A 27 0.49 7.20 -14.72
N LYS A 28 1.06 7.98 -13.80
CA LYS A 28 1.90 9.16 -14.09
C LYS A 28 3.05 8.81 -15.03
N TYR A 29 3.71 7.68 -14.85
CA TYR A 29 4.83 7.28 -15.72
C TYR A 29 4.36 6.68 -17.04
N LEU A 30 3.32 5.83 -17.03
CA LEU A 30 2.76 5.26 -18.26
C LEU A 30 2.20 6.33 -19.21
N SER A 31 1.58 7.38 -18.67
CA SER A 31 0.98 8.47 -19.46
C SER A 31 1.97 9.24 -20.33
N LYS A 32 3.28 9.15 -20.04
CA LYS A 32 4.33 9.80 -20.83
C LYS A 32 4.48 9.20 -22.23
N ASN A 33 4.17 7.90 -22.38
CA ASN A 33 4.40 7.15 -23.61
C ASN A 33 3.11 6.55 -24.20
N HIS A 34 1.99 6.64 -23.48
CA HIS A 34 0.74 5.99 -23.84
C HIS A 34 -0.48 6.87 -23.59
N ASP A 35 -1.49 6.68 -24.44
CA ASP A 35 -2.80 7.29 -24.26
C ASP A 35 -3.59 6.47 -23.25
N ILE A 36 -3.90 7.09 -22.11
CA ILE A 36 -4.63 6.43 -21.02
C ILE A 36 -6.03 7.02 -20.95
N THR A 37 -7.04 6.15 -21.07
CA THR A 37 -8.39 6.44 -20.59
C THR A 37 -8.52 5.85 -19.20
N LEU A 38 -8.68 6.71 -18.20
CA LEU A 38 -8.84 6.32 -16.81
C LEU A 38 -10.31 6.41 -16.40
N ILE A 39 -10.86 5.32 -15.87
CA ILE A 39 -12.19 5.32 -15.25
C ILE A 39 -12.04 5.29 -13.74
N VAL A 40 -12.71 6.24 -13.07
CA VAL A 40 -12.72 6.35 -11.62
C VAL A 40 -14.12 6.50 -11.05
N GLN A 41 -14.24 6.18 -9.75
CA GLN A 41 -15.38 6.62 -8.96
C GLN A 41 -14.98 7.73 -8.00
N ARG A 42 -15.81 8.78 -7.95
CA ARG A 42 -15.63 9.97 -7.12
C ARG A 42 -16.46 9.86 -5.85
N THR A 43 -15.81 10.00 -4.70
CA THR A 43 -16.45 10.17 -3.39
C THR A 43 -16.72 11.65 -3.09
N ALA A 44 -17.57 11.92 -2.11
CA ALA A 44 -17.94 13.30 -1.76
C ALA A 44 -16.77 14.14 -1.22
N ASP A 45 -15.72 13.51 -0.69
CA ASP A 45 -14.50 14.19 -0.21
C ASP A 45 -13.50 14.53 -1.33
N VAL A 46 -13.77 14.13 -2.57
CA VAL A 46 -12.94 14.48 -3.73
C VAL A 46 -13.46 15.78 -4.34
N SER A 47 -12.63 16.81 -4.30
CA SER A 47 -12.87 18.15 -4.84
C SER A 47 -12.80 18.20 -6.38
N ASP A 48 -13.38 19.23 -6.99
CA ASP A 48 -13.27 19.45 -8.45
C ASP A 48 -11.82 19.72 -8.87
N GLU A 49 -11.05 20.39 -8.01
CA GLU A 49 -9.61 20.63 -8.22
C GLU A 49 -8.80 19.32 -8.28
N GLU A 50 -9.12 18.34 -7.43
CA GLU A 50 -8.49 17.01 -7.49
C GLU A 50 -8.85 16.26 -8.79
N VAL A 51 -10.06 16.46 -9.32
CA VAL A 51 -10.50 15.89 -10.61
C VAL A 51 -9.74 16.52 -11.77
N GLU A 52 -9.67 17.86 -11.80
CA GLU A 52 -8.92 18.59 -12.83
C GLU A 52 -7.44 18.20 -12.83
N LYS A 53 -6.81 18.16 -11.64
CA LYS A 53 -5.39 17.76 -11.51
C LYS A 53 -5.14 16.34 -11.98
N LEU A 54 -6.03 15.40 -11.69
CA LEU A 54 -5.90 14.02 -12.19
C LEU A 54 -6.08 13.97 -13.72
N GLY A 55 -7.01 14.75 -14.27
CA GLY A 55 -7.25 14.86 -15.72
C GLY A 55 -6.02 15.26 -16.52
N ASN A 56 -5.13 16.09 -15.94
CA ASN A 56 -3.88 16.51 -16.58
C ASN A 56 -2.86 15.38 -16.82
N PHE A 57 -3.08 14.18 -16.25
CA PHE A 57 -2.19 13.02 -16.43
C PHE A 57 -2.76 11.98 -17.40
N VAL A 58 -3.95 12.19 -17.98
CA VAL A 58 -4.62 11.18 -18.82
C VAL A 58 -5.19 11.80 -20.08
N SER A 59 -5.26 11.01 -21.16
CA SER A 59 -5.88 11.46 -22.42
C SER A 59 -7.39 11.60 -22.28
N GLU A 60 -8.01 10.80 -21.41
CA GLU A 60 -9.45 10.84 -21.12
C GLU A 60 -9.72 10.42 -19.67
N LEU A 61 -10.40 11.27 -18.89
CA LEU A 61 -10.83 10.96 -17.53
C LEU A 61 -12.35 10.74 -17.50
N VAL A 62 -12.78 9.55 -17.12
CA VAL A 62 -14.20 9.18 -17.01
C VAL A 62 -14.56 9.00 -15.54
N VAL A 63 -15.42 9.88 -15.03
CA VAL A 63 -15.75 9.96 -13.61
C VAL A 63 -17.19 9.52 -13.37
N PHE A 64 -17.39 8.53 -12.51
CA PHE A 64 -18.69 8.11 -12.02
C PHE A 64 -18.86 8.48 -10.54
N PRO A 65 -20.07 8.76 -10.05
CA PRO A 65 -20.29 8.89 -8.61
C PRO A 65 -20.11 7.53 -7.92
N ARG A 66 -19.48 7.53 -6.73
CA ARG A 66 -19.46 6.34 -5.88
C ARG A 66 -20.84 6.13 -5.25
N PRO A 67 -21.41 4.91 -5.27
CA PRO A 67 -22.66 4.62 -4.58
C PRO A 67 -22.57 4.99 -3.08
N GLN A 68 -23.60 5.67 -2.56
CA GLN A 68 -23.61 6.19 -1.16
C GLN A 68 -24.29 5.25 -0.16
N ASP A 69 -25.04 4.24 -0.61
CA ASP A 69 -25.99 3.51 0.23
C ASP A 69 -25.44 2.26 0.93
N ALA A 70 -24.60 2.45 1.95
CA ALA A 70 -24.32 1.36 2.87
C ALA A 70 -25.49 1.25 3.87
N LYS A 71 -26.54 0.47 3.56
CA LYS A 71 -27.59 0.16 4.54
C LYS A 71 -26.95 -0.29 5.87
N THR A 72 -27.22 0.42 6.95
CA THR A 72 -26.71 0.10 8.29
C THR A 72 -27.71 -0.80 9.04
N GLY A 73 -27.24 -1.50 10.07
CA GLY A 73 -28.07 -2.36 10.93
C GLY A 73 -27.91 -3.88 10.70
N ILE A 74 -28.54 -4.67 11.57
CA ILE A 74 -28.39 -6.14 11.64
C ILE A 74 -28.97 -6.81 10.39
N ILE A 75 -30.15 -6.38 9.93
CA ILE A 75 -30.79 -6.91 8.71
C ILE A 75 -29.89 -6.68 7.50
N ALA A 76 -29.29 -5.49 7.38
CA ALA A 76 -28.37 -5.19 6.29
C ALA A 76 -27.08 -6.02 6.36
N LYS A 77 -26.56 -6.29 7.56
CA LYS A 77 -25.42 -7.21 7.76
C LYS A 77 -25.77 -8.64 7.30
N LEU A 78 -26.94 -9.14 7.67
CA LEU A 78 -27.43 -10.46 7.25
C LEU A 78 -27.65 -10.53 5.73
N GLN A 79 -28.23 -9.49 5.13
CA GLN A 79 -28.40 -9.38 3.68
C GLN A 79 -27.06 -9.40 2.95
N ARG A 80 -26.06 -8.64 3.43
CA ARG A 80 -24.70 -8.66 2.86
C ARG A 80 -24.06 -10.04 2.94
N LEU A 81 -24.18 -10.72 4.07
CA LEU A 81 -23.66 -12.08 4.22
C LEU A 81 -24.37 -13.06 3.28
N ALA A 82 -25.71 -13.02 3.22
CA ALA A 82 -26.49 -13.86 2.31
C ALA A 82 -26.13 -13.58 0.84
N GLN A 83 -25.90 -12.32 0.49
CA GLN A 83 -25.47 -11.92 -0.85
C GLN A 83 -24.04 -12.42 -1.15
N PHE A 84 -23.11 -12.37 -0.20
CA PHE A 84 -21.78 -12.93 -0.39
C PHE A 84 -21.83 -14.45 -0.59
N LEU A 85 -22.64 -15.15 0.21
CA LEU A 85 -22.85 -16.60 0.03
C LEU A 85 -23.47 -16.93 -1.33
N LYS A 86 -24.44 -16.12 -1.80
CA LYS A 86 -25.12 -16.33 -3.08
C LYS A 86 -24.25 -16.01 -4.29
N THR A 87 -23.55 -14.87 -4.27
CA THR A 87 -22.80 -14.35 -5.43
C THR A 87 -21.35 -14.79 -5.44
N GLY A 88 -20.80 -15.18 -4.28
CA GLY A 88 -19.37 -15.38 -4.08
C GLY A 88 -18.55 -14.09 -4.20
N THR A 89 -19.19 -12.91 -4.22
CA THR A 89 -18.52 -11.61 -4.33
C THR A 89 -18.58 -10.87 -2.99
N PRO A 90 -17.45 -10.36 -2.48
CA PRO A 90 -17.40 -9.66 -1.19
C PRO A 90 -18.34 -8.45 -1.17
N PRO A 91 -19.01 -8.16 -0.03
CA PRO A 91 -19.96 -7.06 0.04
C PRO A 91 -19.36 -5.68 -0.26
N ASN A 92 -18.10 -5.44 0.09
CA ASN A 92 -17.38 -4.20 -0.21
C ASN A 92 -17.13 -4.01 -1.71
N VAL A 93 -16.94 -5.10 -2.46
CA VAL A 93 -16.79 -5.07 -3.92
C VAL A 93 -18.14 -4.80 -4.57
N LEU A 94 -19.18 -5.53 -4.16
CA LEU A 94 -20.55 -5.33 -4.66
C LEU A 94 -21.07 -3.92 -4.40
N PHE A 95 -20.74 -3.36 -3.24
CA PHE A 95 -21.13 -2.00 -2.88
C PHE A 95 -20.54 -0.93 -3.82
N GLY A 96 -19.34 -1.18 -4.35
CA GLY A 96 -18.72 -0.28 -5.33
C GLY A 96 -19.34 -0.35 -6.73
N TYR A 97 -20.08 -1.42 -7.05
CA TYR A 97 -20.56 -1.65 -8.42
C TYR A 97 -21.51 -0.55 -8.90
N SER A 98 -21.28 -0.08 -10.12
CA SER A 98 -22.14 0.87 -10.83
C SER A 98 -22.51 0.29 -12.19
N GLN A 99 -23.81 0.13 -12.44
CA GLN A 99 -24.29 -0.37 -13.72
C GLN A 99 -23.99 0.60 -14.87
N GLU A 100 -24.01 1.90 -14.60
CA GLU A 100 -23.65 2.92 -15.59
C GLU A 100 -22.19 2.80 -16.01
N MET A 101 -21.30 2.62 -15.03
CA MET A 101 -19.87 2.38 -15.26
C MET A 101 -19.64 1.09 -16.05
N GLN A 102 -20.33 0.00 -15.69
CA GLN A 102 -20.25 -1.26 -16.46
C GLN A 102 -20.70 -1.06 -17.91
N ASN A 103 -21.83 -0.39 -18.15
CA ASN A 103 -22.35 -0.14 -19.50
C ASN A 103 -21.37 0.69 -20.33
N TRP A 104 -20.68 1.64 -19.71
CA TRP A 104 -19.63 2.41 -20.37
C TRP A 104 -18.44 1.52 -20.75
N ILE A 105 -17.94 0.69 -19.83
CA ILE A 105 -16.82 -0.23 -20.07
C ILE A 105 -17.18 -1.21 -21.19
N ASP A 106 -18.39 -1.77 -21.19
CA ASP A 106 -18.86 -2.70 -22.23
C ASP A 106 -18.81 -2.05 -23.63
N ARG A 107 -19.25 -0.80 -23.75
CA ARG A 107 -19.17 -0.05 -25.01
C ARG A 107 -17.72 0.24 -25.40
N ALA A 108 -16.88 0.61 -24.45
CA ALA A 108 -15.46 0.86 -24.64
C ALA A 108 -14.73 -0.39 -25.19
N VAL A 109 -14.96 -1.57 -24.59
CA VAL A 109 -14.39 -2.83 -25.08
C VAL A 109 -14.93 -3.18 -26.48
N LYS A 110 -16.24 -3.04 -26.70
CA LYS A 110 -16.86 -3.31 -28.01
C LYS A 110 -16.32 -2.41 -29.12
N SER A 111 -15.88 -1.19 -28.80
CA SER A 111 -15.32 -0.25 -29.77
C SER A 111 -13.96 -0.68 -30.36
N GLN A 112 -13.27 -1.64 -29.71
CA GLN A 112 -11.91 -2.07 -30.08
C GLN A 112 -10.86 -0.93 -30.10
N LYS A 113 -11.13 0.21 -29.45
CA LYS A 113 -10.19 1.34 -29.32
C LYS A 113 -8.94 1.00 -28.50
N PHE A 114 -9.08 0.10 -27.53
CA PHE A 114 -8.05 -0.20 -26.52
C PHE A 114 -7.28 -1.46 -26.88
N SER A 115 -5.97 -1.45 -26.63
CA SER A 115 -5.12 -2.64 -26.80
C SER A 115 -5.03 -3.48 -25.52
N VAL A 116 -5.26 -2.87 -24.36
CA VAL A 116 -5.18 -3.51 -23.05
C VAL A 116 -6.13 -2.86 -22.06
N ILE A 117 -6.69 -3.67 -21.17
CA ILE A 117 -7.41 -3.22 -19.97
C ILE A 117 -6.57 -3.58 -18.76
N THR A 118 -6.36 -2.62 -17.87
CA THR A 118 -5.80 -2.89 -16.55
C THR A 118 -6.77 -2.55 -15.42
N SER A 119 -6.87 -3.46 -14.45
CA SER A 119 -7.70 -3.35 -13.25
C SER A 119 -6.80 -3.08 -12.05
N GLU A 120 -6.90 -1.87 -11.51
CA GLU A 120 -6.07 -1.38 -10.41
C GLU A 120 -6.65 -1.81 -9.07
N HIS A 121 -6.06 -2.79 -8.40
CA HIS A 121 -6.60 -3.50 -7.23
C HIS A 121 -7.73 -4.50 -7.53
N SER A 122 -7.80 -5.55 -6.71
CA SER A 122 -8.70 -6.70 -6.92
C SER A 122 -10.18 -6.34 -6.88
N VAL A 123 -10.57 -5.29 -6.17
CA VAL A 123 -11.96 -4.84 -6.08
C VAL A 123 -12.55 -4.40 -7.43
N ASN A 124 -11.71 -4.06 -8.41
CA ASN A 124 -12.15 -3.63 -9.73
C ASN A 124 -12.47 -4.79 -10.69
N GLU A 125 -12.18 -6.03 -10.28
CA GLU A 125 -12.47 -7.23 -11.07
C GLU A 125 -13.95 -7.45 -11.36
N ILE A 126 -14.82 -6.84 -10.55
CA ILE A 126 -16.28 -6.90 -10.76
C ILE A 126 -16.70 -6.30 -12.09
N TYR A 127 -15.90 -5.35 -12.62
CA TYR A 127 -16.16 -4.73 -13.92
C TYR A 127 -15.62 -5.52 -15.11
N ILE A 128 -14.84 -6.58 -14.85
CA ILE A 128 -14.18 -7.38 -15.87
C ILE A 128 -15.01 -8.62 -16.18
N ARG A 129 -15.30 -8.79 -17.46
CA ARG A 129 -16.02 -9.97 -17.97
C ARG A 129 -15.01 -11.06 -18.37
N PRO A 130 -15.16 -12.32 -17.91
CA PRO A 130 -14.19 -13.38 -18.21
C PRO A 130 -13.93 -13.61 -19.70
N GLN A 131 -14.96 -13.46 -20.54
CA GLN A 131 -14.87 -13.65 -21.99
C GLN A 131 -13.99 -12.62 -22.71
N TRP A 132 -13.69 -11.48 -22.09
CA TRP A 132 -12.84 -10.46 -22.69
C TRP A 132 -11.39 -10.91 -22.85
N GLN A 133 -10.93 -11.90 -22.09
CA GLN A 133 -9.60 -12.50 -22.30
C GLN A 133 -9.37 -13.03 -23.72
N GLN A 134 -10.45 -13.34 -24.46
CA GLN A 134 -10.37 -13.79 -25.85
C GLN A 134 -10.37 -12.63 -26.86
N GLN A 135 -10.63 -11.40 -26.42
CA GLN A 135 -10.83 -10.22 -27.26
C GLN A 135 -9.76 -9.16 -27.04
N ILE A 136 -9.31 -9.00 -25.80
CA ILE A 136 -8.39 -7.96 -25.36
C ILE A 136 -7.55 -8.46 -24.19
N ARG A 137 -6.31 -7.99 -24.11
CA ARG A 137 -5.46 -8.29 -22.96
C ARG A 137 -6.08 -7.67 -21.71
N THR A 138 -6.27 -8.49 -20.68
CA THR A 138 -6.75 -8.06 -19.36
C THR A 138 -5.69 -8.30 -18.31
N VAL A 139 -5.29 -7.25 -17.60
CA VAL A 139 -4.29 -7.29 -16.53
C VAL A 139 -4.96 -6.89 -15.21
N ILE A 140 -4.60 -7.58 -14.14
CA ILE A 140 -4.97 -7.17 -12.78
C ILE A 140 -3.72 -6.82 -12.00
N ASP A 141 -3.70 -5.64 -11.37
CA ASP A 141 -2.67 -5.24 -10.42
C ASP A 141 -3.18 -5.44 -9.00
N VAL A 142 -2.78 -6.54 -8.37
CA VAL A 142 -3.23 -6.88 -7.02
C VAL A 142 -2.32 -6.17 -6.01
N HIS A 143 -2.80 -5.05 -5.46
CA HIS A 143 -2.04 -4.29 -4.47
C HIS A 143 -1.87 -5.00 -3.12
N SER A 144 -2.81 -5.90 -2.79
CA SER A 144 -2.78 -6.75 -1.59
C SER A 144 -3.88 -7.81 -1.67
N SER A 145 -3.64 -9.03 -1.20
CA SER A 145 -4.67 -10.06 -1.06
C SER A 145 -5.67 -9.77 0.07
N LEU A 146 -6.96 -9.80 -0.25
CA LEU A 146 -8.07 -9.74 0.70
C LEU A 146 -8.11 -11.01 1.57
N TYR A 147 -7.85 -12.18 0.98
CA TYR A 147 -7.79 -13.45 1.71
C TYR A 147 -6.65 -13.45 2.73
N GLN A 148 -5.44 -13.07 2.32
CA GLN A 148 -4.27 -13.06 3.19
C GLN A 148 -4.43 -12.06 4.33
N THR A 149 -4.92 -10.86 4.00
CA THR A 149 -5.18 -9.81 4.99
C THR A 149 -6.15 -10.32 6.06
N CYS A 150 -7.27 -10.92 5.64
CA CYS A 150 -8.25 -11.50 6.57
C CYS A 150 -7.67 -12.67 7.37
N LYS A 151 -6.98 -13.61 6.70
CA LYS A 151 -6.36 -14.79 7.32
C LYS A 151 -5.44 -14.39 8.46
N SER A 152 -4.55 -13.43 8.20
CA SER A 152 -3.58 -13.06 9.21
C SER A 152 -4.18 -12.21 10.31
N GLN A 153 -5.14 -11.32 10.04
CA GLN A 153 -5.87 -10.60 11.09
C GLN A 153 -6.50 -11.58 12.10
N LEU A 154 -6.98 -12.73 11.63
CA LEU A 154 -7.47 -13.82 12.48
C LEU A 154 -6.34 -14.50 13.25
N GLU A 155 -5.24 -14.87 12.58
CA GLU A 155 -4.11 -15.59 13.20
C GLU A 155 -3.45 -14.80 14.33
N ILE A 156 -3.39 -13.47 14.22
CA ILE A 156 -2.78 -12.59 15.23
C ILE A 156 -3.79 -12.01 16.23
N GLY A 157 -5.09 -12.33 16.09
CA GLY A 157 -6.12 -11.92 17.05
C GLY A 157 -6.51 -10.43 17.01
N VAL A 158 -6.29 -9.72 15.90
CA VAL A 158 -6.65 -8.28 15.75
C VAL A 158 -7.90 -8.04 14.90
N SER A 159 -8.57 -9.11 14.46
CA SER A 159 -9.84 -8.99 13.75
C SER A 159 -10.91 -8.36 14.66
N SER A 160 -11.46 -7.23 14.24
CA SER A 160 -12.58 -6.57 14.92
C SER A 160 -13.89 -7.38 14.91
N GLN A 161 -14.02 -8.36 14.01
CA GLN A 161 -15.24 -9.17 13.82
C GLN A 161 -14.85 -10.63 13.54
N GLU A 162 -14.18 -11.25 14.50
CA GLU A 162 -13.54 -12.57 14.33
C GLU A 162 -14.48 -13.65 13.78
N LEU A 163 -15.69 -13.81 14.34
CA LEU A 163 -16.67 -14.80 13.86
C LEU A 163 -17.02 -14.59 12.37
N ARG A 164 -17.23 -13.33 11.98
CA ARG A 164 -17.55 -12.97 10.58
C ARG A 164 -16.37 -13.27 9.68
N ASP A 165 -15.17 -12.88 10.11
CA ASP A 165 -13.96 -13.01 9.30
C ASP A 165 -13.59 -14.48 9.11
N ARG A 166 -13.75 -15.33 10.15
CA ARG A 166 -13.62 -16.79 10.04
C ARG A 166 -14.60 -17.39 9.02
N LEU A 167 -15.85 -16.91 9.01
CA LEU A 167 -16.85 -17.33 8.03
C LEU A 167 -16.54 -16.82 6.61
N TYR A 168 -15.99 -15.62 6.47
CA TYR A 168 -15.67 -14.99 5.20
C TYR A 168 -14.42 -15.59 4.57
N LEU A 169 -13.46 -16.05 5.38
CA LEU A 169 -12.16 -16.56 4.94
C LEU A 169 -12.23 -17.59 3.78
N PRO A 170 -13.00 -18.69 3.86
CA PRO A 170 -13.12 -19.62 2.75
C PRO A 170 -13.87 -19.07 1.52
N LEU A 171 -14.69 -18.03 1.70
CA LEU A 171 -15.37 -17.33 0.60
C LEU A 171 -14.41 -16.39 -0.11
N LEU A 172 -13.58 -15.64 0.63
CA LEU A 172 -12.52 -14.78 0.11
C LEU A 172 -11.50 -15.58 -0.69
N ARG A 173 -11.08 -16.76 -0.20
CA ARG A 173 -10.20 -17.66 -0.96
C ARG A 173 -10.79 -18.03 -2.32
N ARG A 174 -12.06 -18.46 -2.34
CA ARG A 174 -12.76 -18.83 -3.58
C ARG A 174 -12.96 -17.63 -4.50
N TYR A 175 -13.23 -16.46 -3.93
CA TYR A 175 -13.39 -15.22 -4.65
C TYR A 175 -12.11 -14.83 -5.39
N GLU A 176 -10.96 -14.81 -4.71
CA GLU A 176 -9.68 -14.48 -5.34
C GLU A 176 -9.27 -15.52 -6.37
N GLN A 177 -9.48 -16.82 -6.08
CA GLN A 177 -9.28 -17.91 -7.05
C GLN A 177 -10.10 -17.71 -8.33
N LYS A 178 -11.35 -17.25 -8.24
CA LYS A 178 -12.17 -16.95 -9.43
C LYS A 178 -11.72 -15.67 -10.12
N THR A 179 -11.36 -14.66 -9.35
CA THR A 179 -10.91 -13.34 -9.82
C THR A 179 -9.72 -13.49 -10.76
N VAL A 180 -8.66 -14.19 -10.34
CA VAL A 180 -7.43 -14.34 -11.13
C VAL A 180 -7.67 -15.07 -12.46
N GLN A 181 -8.70 -15.92 -12.57
CA GLN A 181 -9.04 -16.60 -13.82
C GLN A 181 -9.67 -15.68 -14.86
N LYS A 182 -10.11 -14.46 -14.48
CA LYS A 182 -10.64 -13.45 -15.40
C LYS A 182 -9.57 -12.67 -16.16
N PHE A 183 -8.31 -12.82 -15.77
CA PHE A 183 -7.21 -12.01 -16.26
C PHE A 183 -6.20 -12.83 -17.05
N SER A 184 -5.67 -12.24 -18.11
CA SER A 184 -4.59 -12.83 -18.91
C SER A 184 -3.26 -12.81 -18.17
N LYS A 185 -2.96 -11.71 -17.46
CA LYS A 185 -1.75 -11.52 -16.66
C LYS A 185 -2.10 -10.98 -15.27
N ILE A 186 -1.29 -11.37 -14.28
CA ILE A 186 -1.48 -10.98 -12.88
C ILE A 186 -0.22 -10.26 -12.42
N VAL A 187 -0.38 -9.07 -11.84
CA VAL A 187 0.68 -8.31 -11.19
C VAL A 187 0.44 -8.31 -9.69
N VAL A 188 1.50 -8.46 -8.91
CA VAL A 188 1.49 -8.49 -7.45
C VAL A 188 2.64 -7.66 -6.88
N THR A 189 2.56 -7.28 -5.60
CA THR A 189 3.53 -6.36 -4.98
C THR A 189 4.58 -7.03 -4.10
N THR A 190 4.34 -8.26 -3.63
CA THR A 190 5.25 -8.99 -2.74
C THR A 190 5.43 -10.45 -3.17
N ASP A 191 6.52 -11.09 -2.73
CA ASP A 191 6.75 -12.52 -2.95
C ASP A 191 5.64 -13.39 -2.32
N ASP A 192 5.11 -12.97 -1.16
CA ASP A 192 3.99 -13.64 -0.50
C ASP A 192 2.71 -13.59 -1.35
N ASP A 193 2.40 -12.43 -1.93
CA ASP A 193 1.29 -12.30 -2.88
C ASP A 193 1.55 -13.17 -4.13
N GLN A 194 2.78 -13.18 -4.64
CA GLN A 194 3.14 -14.01 -5.81
C GLN A 194 2.95 -15.51 -5.54
N LYS A 195 3.42 -15.98 -4.39
CA LYS A 195 3.26 -17.38 -3.96
C LYS A 195 1.78 -17.75 -3.86
N GLN A 196 0.97 -16.89 -3.26
CA GLN A 196 -0.47 -17.13 -3.15
C GLN A 196 -1.15 -17.14 -4.52
N MET A 197 -0.88 -16.15 -5.38
CA MET A 197 -1.47 -16.12 -6.72
C MET A 197 -1.04 -17.33 -7.54
N ARG A 198 0.17 -17.88 -7.32
CA ARG A 198 0.63 -19.13 -7.94
C ARG A 198 -0.18 -20.33 -7.45
N GLU A 199 -0.54 -20.39 -6.18
CA GLU A 199 -1.46 -21.42 -5.66
C GLU A 199 -2.88 -21.29 -6.28
N PHE A 200 -3.33 -20.06 -6.53
CA PHE A 200 -4.67 -19.81 -7.09
C PHE A 200 -4.74 -19.98 -8.61
N ALA A 201 -3.65 -19.71 -9.32
CA ALA A 201 -3.53 -19.84 -10.76
C ALA A 201 -2.14 -20.38 -11.20
N PRO A 202 -1.88 -21.68 -11.00
CA PRO A 202 -0.56 -22.27 -11.25
C PRO A 202 -0.02 -22.09 -12.67
N LYS A 203 -0.93 -22.03 -13.66
CA LYS A 203 -0.61 -21.93 -15.09
C LYS A 203 -0.54 -20.49 -15.63
N LYS A 204 -0.89 -19.48 -14.82
CA LYS A 204 -0.91 -18.09 -15.28
C LYS A 204 0.45 -17.44 -15.06
N GLU A 205 0.75 -16.45 -15.89
CA GLU A 205 1.90 -15.59 -15.69
C GLU A 205 1.62 -14.60 -14.55
N ILE A 206 2.54 -14.56 -13.58
CA ILE A 206 2.42 -13.74 -12.38
C ILE A 206 3.70 -12.93 -12.24
N TYR A 207 3.55 -11.62 -12.30
CA TYR A 207 4.64 -10.66 -12.33
C TYR A 207 4.76 -9.96 -10.98
N LEU A 208 5.93 -10.02 -10.38
CA LEU A 208 6.24 -9.28 -9.15
C LEU A 208 6.73 -7.88 -9.51
N ILE A 209 5.92 -6.87 -9.21
CA ILE A 209 6.25 -5.46 -9.40
C ILE A 209 6.03 -4.76 -8.06
N PRO A 210 7.09 -4.58 -7.25
CA PRO A 210 6.97 -4.03 -5.90
C PRO A 210 6.43 -2.60 -5.91
N ASN A 211 6.02 -2.12 -4.73
CA ASN A 211 5.83 -0.68 -4.53
C ASN A 211 7.17 0.03 -4.62
N ALA A 212 7.09 1.32 -4.93
CA ALA A 212 8.25 2.13 -5.17
C ALA A 212 8.10 3.51 -4.54
N VAL A 213 9.15 4.31 -4.63
CA VAL A 213 9.23 5.65 -4.05
C VAL A 213 9.70 6.65 -5.11
N ASP A 214 9.32 7.91 -4.90
CA ASP A 214 9.77 9.06 -5.68
C ASP A 214 11.00 9.66 -4.99
N LEU A 215 12.17 9.55 -5.63
CA LEU A 215 13.44 10.00 -5.06
C LEU A 215 13.55 11.53 -4.97
N ASP A 216 12.77 12.26 -5.78
CA ASP A 216 12.73 13.73 -5.73
C ASP A 216 11.92 14.21 -4.53
N LEU A 217 10.88 13.45 -4.14
CA LEU A 217 10.12 13.72 -2.92
C LEU A 217 10.88 13.31 -1.66
N PHE A 218 11.68 12.24 -1.74
CA PHE A 218 12.49 11.70 -0.63
C PHE A 218 13.98 11.71 -0.99
N PRO A 219 14.60 12.90 -1.12
CA PRO A 219 16.02 13.03 -1.36
C PRO A 219 16.81 12.50 -0.16
N TYR A 220 18.00 11.98 -0.44
CA TYR A 220 18.93 11.55 0.60
C TYR A 220 19.27 12.71 1.54
N ARG A 221 19.28 12.46 2.86
CA ARG A 221 19.58 13.50 3.85
C ARG A 221 20.99 14.07 3.65
N PRO A 222 21.17 15.39 3.71
CA PRO A 222 22.49 16.00 3.52
C PRO A 222 23.40 15.76 4.73
N GLU A 223 22.84 15.73 5.93
CA GLU A 223 23.56 15.58 7.19
C GLU A 223 22.81 14.64 8.12
N GLU A 224 23.55 13.99 9.01
CA GLU A 224 22.97 13.17 10.06
C GLU A 224 22.59 14.04 11.28
N PRO A 225 21.35 13.92 11.79
CA PRO A 225 20.96 14.64 12.99
C PRO A 225 21.63 14.05 14.23
N ALA A 226 22.02 14.93 15.16
CA ALA A 226 22.49 14.52 16.48
C ALA A 226 21.33 14.13 17.42
N GLY A 227 21.63 13.32 18.42
CA GLY A 227 20.72 12.97 19.52
C GLY A 227 19.88 11.71 19.28
N HIS A 228 18.88 11.52 20.14
CA HIS A 228 18.07 10.30 20.23
C HIS A 228 16.65 10.52 19.68
N ASN A 229 16.56 10.91 18.41
CA ASN A 229 15.28 11.28 17.79
C ASN A 229 14.71 10.11 16.99
N LEU A 230 13.55 9.61 17.40
CA LEU A 230 12.80 8.57 16.69
C LEU A 230 11.69 9.19 15.86
N VAL A 231 11.41 8.60 14.70
CA VAL A 231 10.26 8.97 13.87
C VAL A 231 9.46 7.75 13.45
N PHE A 232 8.13 7.92 13.40
CA PHE A 232 7.22 7.02 12.73
C PHE A 232 6.31 7.83 11.82
N ILE A 233 6.19 7.40 10.55
CA ILE A 233 5.37 8.07 9.54
C ILE A 233 4.20 7.20 9.07
N GLY A 234 3.07 7.82 8.74
CA GLY A 234 1.90 7.18 8.10
C GLY A 234 0.56 7.75 8.57
N GLY A 235 -0.54 7.46 7.86
CA GLY A 235 -1.89 7.91 8.25
C GLY A 235 -2.28 7.43 9.64
N LEU A 236 -2.50 8.36 10.57
CA LEU A 236 -2.69 8.10 12.00
C LEU A 236 -4.16 7.83 12.39
N ASP A 237 -5.01 7.63 11.38
CA ASP A 237 -6.39 7.14 11.45
C ASP A 237 -6.51 5.66 11.05
N TYR A 238 -5.47 5.10 10.45
CA TYR A 238 -5.44 3.69 10.07
C TYR A 238 -5.04 2.82 11.26
N TRP A 239 -5.90 1.87 11.62
CA TRP A 239 -5.74 1.06 12.85
C TRP A 239 -4.37 0.37 12.98
N VAL A 240 -3.76 -0.10 11.88
CA VAL A 240 -2.41 -0.70 11.89
C VAL A 240 -1.36 0.32 12.31
N ASN A 241 -1.52 1.57 11.89
CA ASN A 241 -0.61 2.65 12.24
C ASN A 241 -0.87 3.17 13.65
N ILE A 242 -2.12 3.23 14.09
CA ILE A 242 -2.50 3.56 15.48
C ILE A 242 -1.85 2.54 16.43
N ASP A 243 -2.01 1.24 16.14
CA ASP A 243 -1.43 0.14 16.91
C ASP A 243 0.10 0.26 17.04
N ALA A 244 0.79 0.54 15.93
CA ALA A 244 2.24 0.70 15.90
C ALA A 244 2.70 1.96 16.65
N ALA A 245 2.00 3.08 16.49
CA ALA A 245 2.30 4.34 17.18
C ALA A 245 2.12 4.18 18.70
N CYS A 246 1.02 3.56 19.14
CA CYS A 246 0.77 3.27 20.55
C CYS A 246 1.81 2.31 21.12
N PHE A 247 2.15 1.24 20.39
CA PHE A 247 3.17 0.28 20.81
C PHE A 247 4.54 0.94 20.98
N LEU A 248 4.97 1.75 20.00
CA LEU A 248 6.23 2.48 20.06
C LEU A 248 6.26 3.47 21.24
N ALA A 249 5.20 4.26 21.42
CA ALA A 249 5.14 5.31 22.42
C ALA A 249 4.97 4.79 23.86
N ARG A 250 4.16 3.74 24.05
CA ARG A 250 3.82 3.22 25.39
C ARG A 250 4.76 2.13 25.88
N GLU A 251 5.30 1.31 24.97
CA GLU A 251 6.13 0.16 25.35
C GLU A 251 7.62 0.39 25.08
N ILE A 252 8.01 0.84 23.90
CA ILE A 252 9.43 0.91 23.52
C ILE A 252 10.08 2.19 24.07
N LEU A 253 9.47 3.36 23.83
CA LEU A 253 10.04 4.65 24.19
C LEU A 253 10.38 4.78 25.69
N PRO A 254 9.51 4.40 26.66
CA PRO A 254 9.84 4.56 28.07
C PRO A 254 11.04 3.71 28.51
N ARG A 255 11.26 2.55 27.86
CA ARG A 255 12.40 1.67 28.13
C ARG A 255 13.70 2.26 27.60
N LEU A 256 13.69 2.84 26.40
CA LEU A 256 14.82 3.59 25.87
C LEU A 256 15.18 4.79 26.74
N GLN A 257 14.18 5.50 27.26
CA GLN A 257 14.36 6.68 28.10
C GLN A 257 15.00 6.40 29.48
N ILE A 258 15.14 5.13 29.89
CA ILE A 258 15.91 4.76 31.08
C ILE A 258 17.41 5.03 30.84
N THR A 259 17.92 4.66 29.67
CA THR A 259 19.33 4.83 29.28
C THR A 259 19.57 6.14 28.54
N TYR A 260 18.59 6.61 27.77
CA TYR A 260 18.66 7.79 26.91
C TYR A 260 17.53 8.79 27.25
N PRO A 261 17.62 9.52 28.38
CA PRO A 261 16.49 10.28 28.93
C PRO A 261 15.96 11.43 28.08
N ASP A 262 16.72 11.82 27.06
CA ASP A 262 16.42 12.83 26.04
C ASP A 262 15.77 12.27 24.77
N THR A 263 15.52 10.95 24.71
CA THR A 263 14.88 10.32 23.54
C THR A 263 13.52 10.94 23.25
N THR A 264 13.35 11.39 22.02
CA THR A 264 12.09 11.93 21.49
C THR A 264 11.47 10.97 20.47
N LEU A 265 10.16 11.02 20.33
CA LEU A 265 9.39 10.28 19.33
C LEU A 265 8.46 11.23 18.60
N THR A 266 8.67 11.40 17.29
CA THR A 266 7.78 12.18 16.43
C THR A 266 6.90 11.26 15.60
N LEU A 267 5.58 11.35 15.82
CA LEU A 267 4.55 10.66 15.07
C LEU A 267 4.00 11.60 13.98
N VAL A 268 4.29 11.27 12.71
CA VAL A 268 4.00 12.14 11.56
C VAL A 268 2.96 11.52 10.65
N GLY A 269 1.84 12.22 10.43
CA GLY A 269 0.81 11.77 9.51
C GLY A 269 -0.57 12.34 9.74
N ALA A 270 -1.37 12.33 8.68
CA ALA A 270 -2.71 12.91 8.68
C ALA A 270 -3.67 12.20 9.65
N ASN A 271 -4.68 12.96 10.10
CA ASN A 271 -5.83 12.48 10.86
C ASN A 271 -5.49 11.66 12.11
N PRO A 272 -4.68 12.17 13.05
CA PRO A 272 -4.39 11.44 14.28
C PRO A 272 -5.68 11.13 15.02
N SER A 273 -5.94 9.83 15.26
CA SER A 273 -7.06 9.39 16.07
C SER A 273 -6.96 9.96 17.49
N LEU A 274 -8.08 10.00 18.23
CA LEU A 274 -8.06 10.43 19.63
C LEU A 274 -7.02 9.64 20.45
N GLU A 275 -6.91 8.33 20.20
CA GLU A 275 -5.92 7.50 20.89
C GLU A 275 -4.48 7.94 20.61
N VAL A 276 -4.16 8.32 19.37
CA VAL A 276 -2.83 8.80 19.00
C VAL A 276 -2.57 10.20 19.57
N GLN A 277 -3.57 11.09 19.56
CA GLN A 277 -3.45 12.44 20.13
C GLN A 277 -3.12 12.40 21.62
N GLU A 278 -3.71 11.45 22.35
CA GLU A 278 -3.47 11.24 23.78
C GLU A 278 -2.01 10.86 24.10
N LEU A 279 -1.25 10.33 23.12
CA LEU A 279 0.17 10.01 23.29
C LEU A 279 1.04 11.25 23.53
N THR A 280 0.59 12.46 23.16
CA THR A 280 1.29 13.73 23.44
C THR A 280 1.48 14.01 24.93
N LYS A 281 0.71 13.33 25.80
CA LYS A 281 0.85 13.41 27.26
C LYS A 281 2.08 12.65 27.78
N LEU A 282 2.66 11.77 26.96
CA LEU A 282 3.88 11.03 27.29
C LEU A 282 5.12 11.90 27.06
N LYS A 283 6.11 11.79 27.95
CA LYS A 283 7.36 12.56 27.87
C LYS A 283 8.07 12.29 26.54
N GLY A 284 8.39 13.36 25.81
CA GLY A 284 9.17 13.29 24.57
C GLY A 284 8.38 12.84 23.35
N VAL A 285 7.05 12.69 23.43
CA VAL A 285 6.21 12.33 22.27
C VAL A 285 5.62 13.57 21.61
N ILE A 286 5.82 13.68 20.30
CA ILE A 286 5.26 14.75 19.46
C ILE A 286 4.33 14.09 18.44
N VAL A 287 3.10 14.60 18.33
CA VAL A 287 2.13 14.19 17.30
C VAL A 287 1.83 15.41 16.45
N THR A 288 2.00 15.28 15.14
CA THR A 288 1.87 16.42 14.22
C THR A 288 0.46 16.50 13.62
N GLY A 289 0.14 15.61 12.70
CA GLY A 289 -0.98 15.74 11.78
C GLY A 289 -0.50 15.71 10.32
N ARG A 290 -1.31 16.22 9.41
CA ARG A 290 -0.90 16.36 8.01
C ARG A 290 0.19 17.44 7.92
N VAL A 291 1.31 17.11 7.29
CA VAL A 291 2.44 18.02 7.10
C VAL A 291 2.72 18.27 5.62
N PRO A 292 3.31 19.42 5.25
CA PRO A 292 3.65 19.72 3.86
C PRO A 292 4.73 18.81 3.27
N SER A 293 5.68 18.35 4.10
CA SER A 293 6.81 17.52 3.68
C SER A 293 7.14 16.49 4.74
N MET A 294 7.03 15.19 4.40
CA MET A 294 7.47 14.09 5.26
C MET A 294 8.99 14.06 5.42
N THR A 295 9.71 14.39 4.34
CA THR A 295 11.17 14.44 4.28
C THR A 295 11.76 15.37 5.33
N THR A 296 11.12 16.51 5.62
CA THR A 296 11.56 17.43 6.68
C THR A 296 11.67 16.73 8.03
N TYR A 297 10.69 15.89 8.38
CA TYR A 297 10.68 15.18 9.66
C TYR A 297 11.57 13.94 9.65
N LEU A 298 11.65 13.24 8.51
CA LEU A 298 12.58 12.13 8.32
C LEU A 298 14.04 12.60 8.52
N HIS A 299 14.43 13.72 7.91
CA HIS A 299 15.80 14.26 8.03
C HIS A 299 16.16 14.72 9.43
N GLN A 300 15.18 15.02 10.29
CA GLN A 300 15.40 15.36 11.71
C GLN A 300 15.57 14.13 12.61
N ALA A 301 15.26 12.93 12.10
CA ALA A 301 15.27 11.71 12.90
C ALA A 301 16.61 10.97 12.81
N THR A 302 17.06 10.48 13.95
CA THR A 302 18.20 9.57 14.06
C THR A 302 17.82 8.18 13.53
N VAL A 303 16.61 7.72 13.86
CA VAL A 303 16.10 6.40 13.49
C VAL A 303 14.62 6.47 13.11
N ALA A 304 14.28 5.91 11.96
CA ALA A 304 12.90 5.62 11.59
C ALA A 304 12.51 4.24 12.14
N VAL A 305 11.46 4.19 12.97
CA VAL A 305 11.00 2.95 13.59
C VAL A 305 9.66 2.56 12.97
N ILE A 306 9.56 1.35 12.41
CA ILE A 306 8.36 0.83 11.75
C ILE A 306 7.92 -0.46 12.44
N PRO A 307 7.29 -0.38 13.63
CA PRO A 307 7.05 -1.54 14.48
C PRO A 307 5.67 -2.15 14.23
N LEU A 308 5.38 -2.43 12.96
CA LEU A 308 4.07 -2.94 12.57
C LEU A 308 3.91 -4.37 13.10
N ARG A 309 2.90 -4.61 13.94
CA ARG A 309 2.56 -5.97 14.40
C ARG A 309 1.64 -6.72 13.43
N THR A 310 1.15 -6.00 12.42
CA THR A 310 0.11 -6.46 11.49
C THR A 310 0.10 -5.63 10.21
N GLY A 311 -0.77 -5.98 9.27
CA GLY A 311 -0.92 -5.38 7.95
C GLY A 311 -0.06 -6.08 6.89
N PHE A 312 -0.60 -6.19 5.68
CA PHE A 312 0.01 -6.88 4.53
C PHE A 312 0.46 -5.88 3.46
N GLY A 313 1.28 -6.36 2.53
CA GLY A 313 1.81 -5.60 1.42
C GLY A 313 3.04 -4.77 1.78
N MET A 314 3.73 -4.30 0.75
CA MET A 314 4.94 -3.52 0.91
C MET A 314 4.63 -2.11 1.46
N LYS A 315 5.39 -1.66 2.47
CA LYS A 315 5.08 -0.42 3.20
C LYS A 315 5.82 0.79 2.61
N PHE A 316 5.06 1.78 2.14
CA PHE A 316 5.59 3.06 1.66
C PHE A 316 6.52 3.73 2.68
N LYS A 317 6.10 3.82 3.96
CA LYS A 317 6.90 4.42 5.03
C LYS A 317 8.31 3.85 5.17
N THR A 318 8.49 2.56 4.88
CA THR A 318 9.80 1.91 4.93
C THR A 318 10.64 2.37 3.74
N LEU A 319 10.08 2.35 2.54
CA LEU A 319 10.75 2.84 1.32
C LEU A 319 11.10 4.32 1.41
N GLU A 320 10.18 5.13 1.89
CA GLU A 320 10.34 6.58 2.08
C GLU A 320 11.45 6.90 3.08
N SER A 321 11.52 6.17 4.20
CA SER A 321 12.58 6.34 5.20
C SER A 321 13.95 5.93 4.66
N MET A 322 14.02 4.78 3.97
CA MET A 322 15.25 4.29 3.32
C MET A 322 15.71 5.25 2.21
N ALA A 323 14.80 5.75 1.39
CA ALA A 323 15.08 6.72 0.34
C ALA A 323 15.61 8.04 0.92
N ALA A 324 15.01 8.53 2.01
CA ALA A 324 15.46 9.74 2.68
C ALA A 324 16.81 9.57 3.39
N GLY A 325 17.40 8.38 3.40
CA GLY A 325 18.68 8.09 4.05
C GLY A 325 18.58 7.98 5.57
N VAL A 326 17.40 7.69 6.12
CA VAL A 326 17.22 7.51 7.57
C VAL A 326 17.40 6.03 7.92
N PRO A 327 18.28 5.66 8.87
CA PRO A 327 18.39 4.29 9.36
C PRO A 327 17.04 3.74 9.83
N VAL A 328 16.72 2.50 9.43
CA VAL A 328 15.42 1.88 9.71
C VAL A 328 15.58 0.74 10.72
N VAL A 329 14.73 0.76 11.76
CA VAL A 329 14.43 -0.39 12.62
C VAL A 329 12.98 -0.80 12.39
N ALA A 330 12.74 -2.04 11.97
CA ALA A 330 11.41 -2.46 11.56
C ALA A 330 11.11 -3.92 11.88
N SER A 331 9.83 -4.24 12.04
CA SER A 331 9.36 -5.63 12.17
C SER A 331 9.45 -6.38 10.85
N ASP A 332 9.23 -7.69 10.91
CA ASP A 332 9.03 -8.51 9.72
C ASP A 332 7.91 -7.98 8.82
N ARG A 333 6.85 -7.42 9.42
CA ARG A 333 5.76 -6.78 8.69
C ARG A 333 6.12 -5.40 8.15
N GLY A 334 7.00 -4.67 8.82
CA GLY A 334 7.55 -3.41 8.33
C GLY A 334 8.50 -3.59 7.14
N LEU A 335 9.17 -4.73 7.05
CA LEU A 335 10.14 -5.11 6.01
C LEU A 335 9.55 -6.05 4.93
N GLU A 336 8.23 -6.26 4.93
CA GLU A 336 7.57 -7.14 3.96
C GLU A 336 7.88 -6.74 2.52
N GLY A 337 8.36 -7.69 1.71
CA GLY A 337 8.77 -7.46 0.31
C GLY A 337 10.16 -6.84 0.14
N LEU A 338 10.95 -6.69 1.22
CA LEU A 338 12.30 -6.16 1.20
C LEU A 338 13.32 -7.20 1.68
N THR A 339 14.33 -7.46 0.85
CA THR A 339 15.54 -8.19 1.25
C THR A 339 16.56 -7.17 1.74
N VAL A 340 16.69 -7.05 3.06
CA VAL A 340 17.55 -6.03 3.71
C VAL A 340 18.86 -6.60 4.26
N GLU A 341 19.08 -7.90 4.15
CA GLU A 341 20.30 -8.60 4.55
C GLU A 341 20.36 -9.98 3.88
N GLY A 342 21.55 -10.55 3.74
CA GLY A 342 21.78 -11.90 3.22
C GLY A 342 23.18 -12.08 2.64
N ASN A 343 23.49 -13.28 2.13
CA ASN A 343 24.84 -13.65 1.67
C ASN A 343 25.46 -12.68 0.63
N ASN A 344 24.63 -12.04 -0.20
CA ASN A 344 25.05 -11.06 -1.21
C ASN A 344 24.27 -9.74 -1.10
N VAL A 345 23.61 -9.50 0.04
CA VAL A 345 22.80 -8.31 0.27
C VAL A 345 23.34 -7.60 1.50
N PRO A 346 23.94 -6.41 1.35
CA PRO A 346 24.43 -5.63 2.49
C PRO A 346 23.30 -5.34 3.48
N LEU A 347 23.64 -5.27 4.76
CA LEU A 347 22.70 -4.89 5.80
C LEU A 347 22.18 -3.47 5.55
N ALA A 348 20.87 -3.34 5.33
CA ALA A 348 20.19 -2.10 4.95
C ALA A 348 19.12 -1.64 5.97
N ALA A 349 18.74 -2.50 6.91
CA ALA A 349 17.88 -2.15 8.05
C ALA A 349 18.11 -3.14 9.20
N LEU A 350 17.75 -2.75 10.41
CA LEU A 350 17.72 -3.67 11.55
C LEU A 350 16.32 -4.24 11.75
N ARG A 351 16.24 -5.56 11.89
CA ARG A 351 15.00 -6.29 12.13
C ARG A 351 14.74 -6.42 13.63
N ALA A 352 13.52 -6.15 14.07
CA ALA A 352 13.10 -6.32 15.46
C ALA A 352 11.60 -6.68 15.56
N ASN A 353 11.26 -7.71 16.32
CA ASN A 353 9.90 -8.22 16.51
C ASN A 353 9.48 -8.31 17.98
N SER A 354 10.43 -8.15 18.91
CA SER A 354 10.15 -8.03 20.36
C SER A 354 10.59 -6.66 20.91
N ILE A 355 10.05 -6.27 22.06
CA ILE A 355 10.43 -5.00 22.73
C ILE A 355 11.95 -4.95 22.99
N GLU A 356 12.54 -6.06 23.41
CA GLU A 356 13.97 -6.18 23.70
C GLU A 356 14.81 -6.03 22.43
N GLU A 357 14.39 -6.65 21.32
CA GLU A 357 15.03 -6.49 20.02
C GLU A 357 14.94 -5.04 19.53
N TYR A 358 13.79 -4.37 19.69
CA TYR A 358 13.66 -2.95 19.37
C TYR A 358 14.61 -2.09 20.19
N CYS A 359 14.66 -2.29 21.51
CA CYS A 359 15.53 -1.51 22.38
C CYS A 359 17.00 -1.74 22.01
N THR A 360 17.40 -2.98 21.72
CA THR A 360 18.77 -3.34 21.34
C THR A 360 19.15 -2.71 20.00
N ALA A 361 18.29 -2.86 18.97
CA ALA A 361 18.53 -2.31 17.64
C ALA A 361 18.55 -0.78 17.63
N ILE A 362 17.67 -0.12 18.39
CA ILE A 362 17.67 1.35 18.48
C ILE A 362 18.89 1.83 19.26
N SER A 363 19.27 1.16 20.35
CA SER A 363 20.45 1.54 21.15
C SER A 363 21.75 1.42 20.33
N SER A 364 21.91 0.34 19.56
CA SER A 364 23.09 0.19 18.70
C SER A 364 23.19 1.30 17.65
N LEU A 365 22.05 1.77 17.14
CA LEU A 365 22.00 2.94 16.27
C LEU A 365 22.22 4.25 17.00
N PHE A 366 21.88 4.38 18.28
CA PHE A 366 22.22 5.58 19.05
C PHE A 366 23.73 5.66 19.33
N GLU A 367 24.36 4.52 19.60
CA GLU A 367 25.77 4.42 19.99
C GLU A 367 26.76 4.47 18.81
N SER A 368 26.36 4.07 17.60
CA SER A 368 27.28 3.93 16.46
C SER A 368 26.87 4.79 15.25
N ALA A 369 27.58 5.90 15.05
CA ALA A 369 27.46 6.72 13.84
C ALA A 369 27.88 5.96 12.56
N GLU A 370 28.89 5.10 12.66
CA GLU A 370 29.36 4.25 11.55
C GLU A 370 28.26 3.30 11.09
N LEU A 371 27.56 2.64 12.04
CA LEU A 371 26.45 1.76 11.70
C LEU A 371 25.29 2.54 11.07
N ARG A 372 24.95 3.73 11.59
CA ARG A 372 23.93 4.60 10.99
C ARG A 372 24.28 4.97 9.56
N GLU A 373 25.51 5.40 9.31
CA GLU A 373 25.98 5.77 7.97
C GLU A 373 25.97 4.56 7.02
N GLN A 374 26.44 3.40 7.47
CA GLN A 374 26.41 2.15 6.70
C GLN A 374 24.97 1.78 6.30
N LEU A 375 24.04 1.70 7.26
CA LEU A 375 22.65 1.36 6.97
C LEU A 375 22.00 2.37 6.05
N SER A 376 22.22 3.67 6.29
CA SER A 376 21.68 4.75 5.48
C SER A 376 22.11 4.62 4.01
N ARG A 377 23.41 4.44 3.74
CA ARG A 377 23.93 4.26 2.38
C ARG A 377 23.41 3.00 1.72
N ASN A 378 23.43 1.87 2.44
CA ASN A 378 22.98 0.59 1.91
C ASN A 378 21.48 0.61 1.60
N ALA A 379 20.67 1.18 2.49
CA ALA A 379 19.24 1.36 2.29
C ALA A 379 18.92 2.25 1.10
N ARG A 380 19.59 3.40 0.99
CA ARG A 380 19.40 4.30 -0.16
C ARG A 380 19.73 3.59 -1.46
N LYS A 381 20.89 2.91 -1.52
CA LYS A 381 21.31 2.15 -2.70
C LYS A 381 20.31 1.05 -3.07
N LEU A 382 19.81 0.30 -2.09
CA LEU A 382 18.79 -0.73 -2.30
C LEU A 382 17.54 -0.13 -2.99
N ILE A 383 17.09 1.04 -2.52
CA ILE A 383 15.96 1.76 -3.08
C ILE A 383 16.23 2.24 -4.51
N GLU A 384 17.35 2.90 -4.76
CA GLU A 384 17.72 3.41 -6.09
C GLU A 384 17.83 2.29 -7.12
N ASP A 385 18.39 1.16 -6.72
CA ASP A 385 18.64 0.03 -7.61
C ASP A 385 17.34 -0.74 -7.96
N ASN A 386 16.31 -0.73 -7.09
CA ASN A 386 15.18 -1.67 -7.21
C ASN A 386 13.76 -1.11 -7.04
N TYR A 387 13.59 0.01 -6.35
CA TYR A 387 12.29 0.45 -5.82
C TYR A 387 11.92 1.88 -6.25
N THR A 388 12.26 2.26 -7.49
CA THR A 388 11.85 3.54 -8.07
C THR A 388 10.61 3.39 -8.96
N TRP A 389 9.76 4.42 -8.99
CA TRP A 389 8.55 4.38 -9.81
C TRP A 389 8.84 4.26 -11.30
N GLN A 390 9.97 4.79 -11.75
CA GLN A 390 10.43 4.60 -13.13
C GLN A 390 10.64 3.12 -13.45
N GLN A 391 11.39 2.40 -12.62
CA GLN A 391 11.65 0.96 -12.84
C GLN A 391 10.37 0.13 -12.73
N ALA A 392 9.53 0.39 -11.72
CA ALA A 392 8.25 -0.29 -11.54
C ALA A 392 7.35 -0.10 -12.77
N SER A 393 7.28 1.13 -13.29
CA SER A 393 6.46 1.46 -14.46
C SER A 393 7.01 0.85 -15.74
N THR A 394 8.33 0.79 -15.94
CA THR A 394 8.92 0.08 -17.09
C THR A 394 8.57 -1.40 -17.08
N LYS A 395 8.67 -2.08 -15.93
CA LYS A 395 8.24 -3.48 -15.79
C LYS A 395 6.76 -3.63 -16.06
N TYR A 396 5.95 -2.69 -15.57
CA TYR A 396 4.51 -2.73 -15.75
C TYR A 396 4.11 -2.51 -17.21
N GLU A 397 4.73 -1.55 -17.89
CA GLU A 397 4.60 -1.32 -19.33
C GLU A 397 4.90 -2.61 -20.12
N GLN A 398 5.99 -3.33 -19.80
CA GLN A 398 6.31 -4.62 -20.42
C GLN A 398 5.21 -5.67 -20.25
N VAL A 399 4.57 -5.73 -19.08
CA VAL A 399 3.42 -6.62 -18.84
C VAL A 399 2.25 -6.24 -19.74
N LEU A 400 1.98 -4.94 -19.87
CA LEU A 400 0.88 -4.41 -20.69
C LEU A 400 1.15 -4.58 -22.19
N THR A 401 2.40 -4.54 -22.64
CA THR A 401 2.80 -4.60 -24.06
C THR A 401 3.05 -6.02 -24.58
N ALA A 402 3.66 -6.90 -23.79
CA ALA A 402 4.15 -8.20 -24.27
C ALA A 402 3.04 -9.08 -24.86
N ASP A 403 3.28 -9.64 -26.06
CA ASP A 403 2.32 -10.31 -26.94
C ASP A 403 1.41 -11.35 -26.26
N ILE A 404 0.22 -11.56 -26.85
CA ILE A 404 -0.71 -12.62 -26.42
C ILE A 404 -0.14 -13.92 -26.99
N CYS A 405 0.47 -14.75 -26.14
CA CYS A 405 0.88 -16.11 -26.52
C CYS A 405 -0.33 -17.01 -26.82
#